data_AF-A0A327KTT3-F1
#
_entry.id   AF-A0A327KTT3-F1
#
_cell.length_a   1.000
_cell.length_b   1.000
_cell.length_c   1.000
_cell.angle_alpha   90.00
_cell.angle_beta   90.00
_cell.angle_gamma   90.00
#
_symmetry.space_group_name_H-M   'P 1'
#
loop_
_entity.id
_entity.type
_entity.pdbx_description
1 polymer ?
#
loop_
_entity_poly.entity_id
_entity_poly.type
_entity_poly.pdbx_seq_one_letter_code
_entity_poly.pdbx_strand_id
1 'polypeptide(L)' 'MPTVDILEAKSSLSRLIEAVEAGAETEIIIARNGRPVARLVPPSIVARPPGRRRRRRSGDRPSA' A
#
# COMPACT_ATOMS: atom_id res chain seq x y z
N MET A 1 12.18 -8.60 4.69
CA MET A 1 11.91 -7.44 3.80
C MET A 1 12.65 -7.63 2.47
N PRO A 2 12.20 -8.56 1.62
CA PRO A 2 12.70 -8.71 0.27
C PRO A 2 12.37 -7.47 -0.57
N THR A 3 13.32 -7.05 -1.39
CA THR A 3 13.14 -5.98 -2.37
C THR A 3 13.34 -6.57 -3.76
N VAL A 4 12.33 -6.44 -4.63
CA VAL A 4 12.33 -6.99 -5.99
C VAL A 4 12.19 -5.86 -7.00
N ASP A 5 12.90 -5.93 -8.12
CA ASP A 5 12.68 -4.97 -9.21
C ASP A 5 11.35 -5.24 -9.92
N ILE A 6 10.77 -4.22 -10.54
CA ILE A 6 9.54 -4.30 -11.33
C ILE A 6 9.61 -5.40 -12.40
N LEU A 7 10.76 -5.61 -13.03
CA LEU A 7 10.89 -6.63 -14.08
C LEU A 7 10.68 -8.04 -13.52
N GLU A 8 11.30 -8.33 -12.39
CA GLU A 8 11.16 -9.60 -11.67
C GLU A 8 9.74 -9.74 -11.12
N ALA A 9 9.21 -8.67 -10.53
CA ALA A 9 7.87 -8.64 -9.98
C ALA A 9 6.80 -8.90 -11.05
N LYS A 10 6.95 -8.38 -12.27
CA LYS A 10 5.99 -8.63 -13.37
C LYS A 10 5.97 -10.11 -13.77
N SER A 11 7.13 -10.76 -13.77
CA SER A 11 7.28 -12.14 -14.20
C SER A 11 6.89 -13.16 -13.11
N SER A 12 7.07 -12.79 -11.84
CA SER A 12 6.86 -13.66 -10.68
C SER A 12 5.72 -13.21 -9.77
N LEU A 13 4.84 -12.32 -10.24
CA LEU A 13 3.80 -11.67 -9.42
C LEU A 13 2.95 -12.68 -8.64
N SER A 14 2.50 -13.74 -9.30
CA SER A 14 1.68 -14.77 -8.67
C SER A 14 2.38 -15.43 -7.47
N ARG A 15 3.67 -15.75 -7.59
CA ARG A 15 4.47 -16.32 -6.48
C ARG A 15 4.68 -15.33 -5.34
N LEU A 16 4.88 -14.05 -5.67
CA LEU A 16 5.02 -12.99 -4.66
C LEU A 16 3.72 -12.80 -3.89
N ILE A 17 2.58 -12.89 -4.55
CA ILE A 17 1.25 -12.85 -3.91
C ILE A 17 1.07 -14.07 -3.02
N GLU A 18 1.32 -15.28 -3.51
CA GLU A 18 1.23 -16.52 -2.72
C GLU A 18 2.10 -16.45 -1.46
N ALA A 19 3.33 -15.94 -1.54
CA ALA A 19 4.21 -15.78 -0.39
C ALA A 19 3.63 -14.82 0.67
N VAL A 20 2.98 -13.74 0.23
CA VAL A 20 2.33 -12.77 1.12
C VAL A 20 1.01 -13.32 1.69
N GLU A 21 0.23 -14.05 0.90
CA GLU A 21 -1.02 -14.69 1.34
C GLU A 21 -0.76 -15.84 2.32
N ALA A 22 0.26 -16.65 2.08
CA ALA A 22 0.69 -17.72 2.99
C ALA A 22 1.32 -17.18 4.28
N GLY A 23 1.59 -15.87 4.36
CA GLY A 23 2.26 -15.24 5.50
C GLY A 23 3.75 -15.54 5.58
N ALA A 24 4.35 -16.09 4.52
CA ALA A 24 5.80 -16.30 4.44
C ALA A 24 6.56 -14.96 4.39
N GLU A 25 5.97 -13.96 3.74
CA GLU A 25 6.47 -12.59 3.70
C GLU A 25 5.42 -11.61 4.21
N THR A 26 5.78 -10.82 5.22
CA THR A 26 4.87 -9.80 5.78
C THR A 26 4.79 -8.55 4.90
N GLU A 27 5.88 -8.26 4.17
CA GLU A 27 5.90 -7.23 3.14
C GLU A 27 6.94 -7.56 2.07
N ILE A 28 6.66 -7.11 0.85
CA ILE A 28 7.62 -7.16 -0.26
C ILE A 28 7.72 -5.76 -0.87
N ILE A 29 8.93 -5.22 -0.98
CA ILE A 29 9.14 -3.91 -1.59
C ILE A 29 9.38 -4.11 -3.10
N ILE A 30 8.62 -3.39 -3.91
CA ILE A 30 8.82 -3.34 -5.36
C ILE A 30 9.63 -2.08 -5.68
N ALA A 31 10.80 -2.28 -6.27
CA ALA A 31 11.71 -1.23 -6.70
C ALA A 31 11.72 -1.08 -8.23
N ARG A 32 12.10 0.11 -8.71
CA ARG A 32 12.38 0.39 -10.11
C ARG A 32 13.76 1.02 -10.19
N ASN A 33 14.70 0.36 -10.87
CA ASN A 33 16.09 0.81 -10.96
C ASN A 33 16.71 1.02 -9.57
N GLY A 34 16.46 0.09 -8.65
CA GLY A 34 16.94 0.15 -7.27
C GLY A 34 16.23 1.17 -6.36
N ARG A 35 15.23 1.92 -6.86
CA ARG A 35 14.43 2.83 -6.05
C ARG A 35 13.11 2.18 -5.65
N PRO A 36 12.75 2.10 -4.36
CA PRO A 36 11.47 1.56 -3.93
C PRO A 36 10.32 2.44 -4.44
N VAL A 37 9.35 1.85 -5.13
CA VAL A 37 8.20 2.57 -5.74
C VAL A 37 6.86 2.06 -5.23
N ALA A 38 6.77 0.81 -4.80
CA ALA A 38 5.56 0.22 -4.26
C ALA A 38 5.88 -0.84 -3.21
N ARG A 39 4.87 -1.27 -2.46
CA ARG A 39 4.97 -2.35 -1.48
C ARG A 39 3.77 -3.26 -1.62
N LEU A 40 4.01 -4.57 -1.64
CA LEU A 40 2.99 -5.60 -1.54
C LEU A 40 2.87 -5.99 -0.07
N VAL A 41 1.66 -5.84 0.47
CA VAL A 41 1.31 -6.18 1.85
C VAL A 41 -0.03 -6.89 1.85
N PRO A 42 -0.30 -7.79 2.81
CA PRO A 42 -1.58 -8.47 2.86
C PRO A 42 -2.70 -7.48 3.21
N PRO A 43 -3.94 -7.71 2.75
CA PRO A 43 -5.05 -6.78 2.91
C PRO A 43 -5.41 -6.51 4.38
N SER A 44 -5.11 -7.45 5.29
CA SER A 44 -5.27 -7.29 6.74
C SER A 44 -4.37 -6.18 7.32
N ILE A 45 -3.23 -5.90 6.67
CA ILE A 45 -2.25 -4.88 7.08
C ILE A 45 -2.51 -3.53 6.42
N VAL A 46 -3.31 -3.47 5.35
CA VAL A 46 -3.67 -2.20 4.71
C VAL A 46 -4.62 -1.44 5.65
N ALA A 47 -4.03 -0.73 6.62
CA ALA A 47 -4.75 0.20 7.48
C ALA A 47 -5.49 1.18 6.58
N ARG A 48 -6.81 1.31 6.80
CA ARG A 48 -7.68 2.22 6.05
C ARG A 48 -6.97 3.56 5.92
N PRO A 49 -6.75 4.09 4.69
CA PRO A 49 -6.05 5.36 4.53
C PRO A 49 -6.71 6.38 5.47
N PRO A 50 -5.93 7.12 6.28
CA PRO A 50 -6.48 7.99 7.30
C PRO A 50 -7.49 8.90 6.62
N GLY A 51 -8.76 8.66 6.98
CA GLY A 51 -9.89 9.23 6.27
C GLY A 51 -9.66 10.72 6.16
N ARG A 52 -9.69 11.23 4.93
CA ARG A 52 -9.80 12.65 4.60
C ARG A 52 -10.78 13.23 5.60
N ARG A 53 -10.26 13.90 6.64
CA ARG A 53 -11.06 14.63 7.62
C ARG A 53 -11.63 15.78 6.80
N ARG A 54 -12.77 15.53 6.15
CA ARG A 54 -13.52 16.51 5.39
C ARG A 54 -13.79 17.60 6.41
N ARG A 55 -13.00 18.68 6.35
CA ARG A 55 -13.19 19.87 7.17
C ARG A 55 -14.65 20.22 6.97
N ARG A 56 -15.48 19.92 7.97
CA ARG A 56 -16.78 20.57 8.10
C ARG A 56 -16.40 22.04 8.24
N ARG A 57 -16.50 22.81 7.15
CA ARG A 57 -16.46 24.26 7.25
C ARG A 57 -17.65 24.60 8.12
N SER A 58 -17.36 24.91 9.37
CA SER A 58 -18.22 25.64 10.28
C SER A 58 -18.57 26.96 9.59
N GLY A 59 -19.63 26.94 8.80
CA GLY A 59 -20.34 28.09 8.28
C GLY A 59 -21.76 28.03 8.81
N ASP A 60 -21.89 27.90 10.13
CA ASP A 60 -23.15 28.08 10.83
C ASP A 60 -23.00 29.33 11.68
N ARG A 61 -23.36 30.46 11.08
CA ARG A 61 -23.72 31.70 11.77
C ARG A 61 -24.82 32.32 10.93
N PRO A 62 -26.11 32.13 11.28
CA PRO A 62 -27.13 33.06 10.84
C PRO A 62 -26.89 34.36 11.63
N SER A 63 -26.78 35.48 10.92
CA SER A 63 -26.89 36.81 11.50
C SER A 63 -27.91 37.57 10.65
N ALA A 64 -28.82 38.24 11.36
CA ALA A 64 -30.02 38.94 10.92
C ALA A 64 -31.28 38.08 10.81
#